data_AF-A0AA85JHN2-F1
#
_entry.id   AF-A0AA85JHN2-F1
#
_cell.length_a   1.000
_cell.length_b   1.000
_cell.length_c   1.000
_cell.angle_alpha   90.00
_cell.angle_beta   90.00
_cell.angle_gamma   90.00
#
_symmetry.space_group_name_H-M   'P 1'
#
loop_
_entity.id
_entity.type
_entity.pdbx_description
1 polymer ?
#
loop_
_entity_poly.entity_id
_entity_poly.type
_entity_poly.pdbx_seq_one_letter_code
_entity_poly.pdbx_strand_id
1 'polypeptide(L)'
;MEVLTSLSEPINKTFDRHSENVELGERARRNEDRKRFYIKVLILFLIQLCIMIFVFFTFHYISVIKQWIGGHLWLMYFLGLVNGYNVIILLRVPTIERFFPFNAITLSIFALFHSIIVAQLTSETDAFTKSLSFFFILITSTVIFVFTTRYSHDITDYFDQYFYVFTIPLVLMPAFIVVFAVKGFEIMLTKVFMAFASIHFLFFLSITAQTLQGGHSIEVDQQDYVLGSMQIFTEIICSSLSVTALSDGSTSSEYYWFTTIFLIFNIQLAYFFILASHPTLTIIIIWCCFNAFEFNSNDKNTKWVETTKNMAVALKIIKKSIKIIIKMVPKNTKKIIKSDQVQGNALVHHHRKQQDYIYNKLIHEIEITTKAKINSTKD
;
A
#
# COMPACT_ATOMS: atom_id res chain seq x y z
N MET A 1 -27.93 3.99 64.57
CA MET A 1 -26.96 4.43 63.54
C MET A 1 -26.17 3.27 62.91
N GLU A 2 -26.19 2.05 63.48
CA GLU A 2 -25.47 0.87 62.94
C GLU A 2 -26.23 0.03 61.88
N VAL A 3 -27.48 0.36 61.55
CA VAL A 3 -28.28 -0.45 60.60
C VAL A 3 -28.07 -0.03 59.14
N LEU A 4 -27.42 1.11 58.89
CA LEU A 4 -27.18 1.61 57.51
C LEU A 4 -25.82 1.19 56.94
N THR A 5 -24.91 0.63 57.74
CA THR A 5 -23.57 0.19 57.29
C THR A 5 -23.53 -1.26 56.80
N SER A 6 -24.50 -2.11 57.16
CA SER A 6 -24.55 -3.53 56.72
C SER A 6 -25.24 -3.75 55.36
N LEU A 7 -25.96 -2.75 54.84
CA LEU A 7 -26.65 -2.81 53.55
C LEU A 7 -25.84 -2.22 52.38
N SER A 8 -24.76 -1.47 52.65
CA SER A 8 -23.92 -0.87 51.60
C SER A 8 -22.87 -1.83 51.03
N GLU A 9 -22.40 -2.81 51.80
CA GLU A 9 -21.37 -3.78 51.37
C GLU A 9 -21.81 -4.82 50.32
N PRO A 10 -23.03 -5.39 50.34
CA PRO A 10 -23.42 -6.39 49.34
C PRO A 10 -23.76 -5.76 47.98
N ILE A 11 -24.21 -4.51 47.96
CA ILE A 11 -24.62 -3.79 46.75
C ILE A 11 -23.39 -3.37 45.91
N ASN A 12 -22.34 -2.85 46.54
CA ASN A 12 -21.09 -2.54 45.82
C ASN A 12 -20.45 -3.80 45.22
N LYS A 13 -20.35 -4.91 45.98
CA LYS A 13 -19.79 -6.18 45.48
C LYS A 13 -20.60 -6.85 44.37
N THR A 14 -21.88 -6.53 44.22
CA THR A 14 -22.72 -7.04 43.11
C THR A 14 -22.68 -6.11 41.91
N PHE A 15 -22.61 -4.80 42.11
CA PHE A 15 -22.37 -3.81 41.06
C PHE A 15 -20.99 -3.99 40.41
N ASP A 16 -19.95 -4.15 41.21
CA ASP A 16 -18.57 -4.38 40.73
C ASP A 16 -18.50 -5.67 39.89
N ARG A 17 -19.10 -6.78 40.37
CA ARG A 17 -19.19 -8.02 39.60
C ARG A 17 -19.99 -7.90 38.32
N HIS A 18 -21.07 -7.11 38.31
CA HIS A 18 -21.84 -6.90 37.08
C HIS A 18 -21.02 -6.10 36.06
N SER A 19 -20.33 -5.05 36.50
CA SER A 19 -19.46 -4.25 35.63
C SER A 19 -18.30 -5.06 35.04
N GLU A 20 -17.63 -5.88 35.86
CA GLU A 20 -16.54 -6.76 35.42
C GLU A 20 -17.02 -7.81 34.39
N ASN A 21 -18.19 -8.41 34.62
CA ASN A 21 -18.76 -9.38 33.68
C ASN A 21 -19.18 -8.73 32.35
N VAL A 22 -19.67 -7.48 32.38
CA VAL A 22 -19.98 -6.71 31.17
C VAL A 22 -18.69 -6.40 30.41
N GLU A 23 -17.64 -5.92 31.09
CA GLU A 23 -16.34 -5.64 30.47
C GLU A 23 -15.69 -6.90 29.87
N LEU A 24 -15.74 -8.02 30.58
CA LEU A 24 -15.28 -9.32 30.09
C LEU A 24 -16.05 -9.77 28.85
N GLY A 25 -17.39 -9.64 28.87
CA GLY A 25 -18.24 -9.96 27.73
C GLY A 25 -17.97 -9.09 26.51
N GLU A 26 -17.79 -7.79 26.70
CA GLU A 26 -17.42 -6.86 25.63
C GLU A 26 -16.03 -7.15 25.07
N ARG A 27 -15.06 -7.46 25.93
CA ARG A 27 -13.71 -7.84 25.50
C ARG A 27 -13.72 -9.13 24.69
N ALA A 28 -14.49 -10.13 25.12
CA ALA A 28 -14.65 -11.37 24.37
C ALA A 28 -15.25 -11.12 22.98
N ARG A 29 -16.31 -10.29 22.89
CA ARG A 29 -16.92 -9.92 21.61
C ARG A 29 -15.95 -9.19 20.67
N ARG A 30 -15.20 -8.21 21.19
CA ARG A 30 -14.16 -7.50 20.40
C ARG A 30 -13.11 -8.46 19.85
N ASN A 31 -12.67 -9.42 20.65
CA ASN A 31 -11.69 -10.43 20.21
C ASN A 31 -12.25 -11.35 19.12
N GLU A 32 -13.52 -11.75 19.21
CA GLU A 32 -14.18 -12.53 18.17
C GLU A 32 -14.31 -11.76 16.86
N ASP A 33 -14.70 -10.48 16.92
CA ASP A 33 -14.82 -9.62 15.73
C ASP A 33 -13.46 -9.42 15.05
N ARG A 34 -12.40 -9.20 15.84
CA ARG A 34 -11.02 -9.11 15.32
C ARG A 34 -10.56 -10.42 14.69
N LYS A 35 -10.87 -11.57 15.28
CA LYS A 35 -10.57 -12.88 14.68
C LYS A 35 -11.27 -13.06 13.34
N ARG A 36 -12.55 -12.68 13.23
CA ARG A 36 -13.31 -12.76 11.96
C ARG A 36 -12.73 -11.83 10.90
N PHE A 37 -12.36 -10.61 11.29
CA PHE A 37 -11.66 -9.67 10.42
C PHE A 37 -10.35 -10.27 9.89
N TYR A 38 -9.50 -10.77 10.78
CA TYR A 38 -8.22 -11.37 10.43
C TYR A 38 -8.36 -12.56 9.47
N ILE A 39 -9.34 -13.45 9.71
CA ILE A 39 -9.62 -14.57 8.81
C ILE A 39 -10.04 -14.08 7.41
N LYS A 40 -10.87 -13.04 7.31
CA LYS A 40 -11.28 -12.47 6.01
C LYS A 40 -10.07 -11.93 5.23
N VAL A 41 -9.18 -11.21 5.91
CA VAL A 41 -7.94 -10.69 5.32
C VAL A 41 -7.09 -11.84 4.77
N LEU A 42 -6.89 -12.90 5.55
CA LEU A 42 -6.10 -14.06 5.13
C LEU A 42 -6.71 -14.82 3.95
N ILE A 43 -8.03 -14.95 3.90
CA ILE A 43 -8.73 -15.60 2.77
C ILE A 43 -8.50 -14.81 1.48
N LEU A 44 -8.65 -13.48 1.52
CA LEU A 44 -8.38 -12.64 0.35
C LEU A 44 -6.91 -12.73 -0.06
N PHE A 45 -5.99 -12.70 0.89
CA PHE A 45 -4.56 -12.84 0.63
C PHE A 45 -4.24 -14.19 -0.05
N LEU A 46 -4.84 -15.29 0.42
CA LEU A 46 -4.66 -16.61 -0.19
C LEU A 46 -5.19 -16.64 -1.63
N ILE A 47 -6.32 -16.00 -1.91
CA ILE A 47 -6.85 -15.85 -3.28
C ILE A 47 -5.86 -15.08 -4.15
N GLN A 48 -5.27 -13.99 -3.65
CA GLN A 48 -4.25 -13.22 -4.38
C GLN A 48 -3.01 -14.06 -4.67
N LEU A 49 -2.55 -14.88 -3.71
CA LEU A 49 -1.45 -15.83 -3.94
C LEU A 49 -1.80 -16.89 -4.98
N CYS A 50 -3.02 -17.42 -4.98
CA CYS A 50 -3.48 -18.36 -6.01
C CYS A 50 -3.47 -17.72 -7.41
N ILE A 51 -3.94 -16.48 -7.54
CA ILE A 51 -3.88 -15.72 -8.80
C ILE A 51 -2.43 -15.58 -9.26
N MET A 52 -1.53 -15.21 -8.36
CA MET A 52 -0.12 -15.06 -8.67
C MET A 52 0.51 -16.37 -9.13
N ILE A 53 0.31 -17.46 -8.40
CA ILE A 53 0.81 -18.79 -8.78
C ILE A 53 0.27 -19.15 -10.17
N PHE A 54 -1.03 -18.98 -10.41
CA PHE A 54 -1.64 -19.29 -11.70
C PHE A 54 -1.02 -18.48 -12.86
N VAL A 55 -0.90 -17.17 -12.70
CA VAL A 55 -0.28 -16.27 -13.70
C VAL A 55 1.18 -16.66 -13.93
N PHE A 56 1.93 -16.89 -12.86
CA PHE A 56 3.34 -17.23 -12.92
C PHE A 56 3.57 -18.55 -13.69
N PHE A 57 2.83 -19.61 -13.35
CA PHE A 57 2.92 -20.89 -14.04
C PHE A 57 2.54 -20.75 -15.53
N THR A 58 1.45 -20.03 -15.82
CA THR A 58 1.02 -19.78 -17.20
C THR A 58 2.13 -19.09 -18.02
N PHE A 59 2.79 -18.09 -17.44
CA PHE A 59 3.77 -17.26 -18.15
C PHE A 59 5.12 -17.97 -18.24
N HIS A 60 5.46 -18.81 -17.27
CA HIS A 60 6.71 -19.57 -17.27
C HIS A 60 6.67 -20.77 -18.24
N TYR A 61 5.58 -21.53 -18.25
CA TYR A 61 5.50 -22.78 -19.04
C TYR A 61 5.07 -22.55 -20.50
N ILE A 62 4.35 -21.47 -20.81
CA ILE A 62 3.95 -21.16 -22.17
C ILE A 62 5.03 -20.29 -22.83
N SER A 63 5.94 -20.94 -23.56
CA SER A 63 7.08 -20.29 -24.22
C SER A 63 6.70 -19.10 -25.11
N VAL A 64 5.55 -19.18 -25.80
CA VAL A 64 5.03 -18.09 -26.63
C VAL A 64 4.72 -16.84 -25.81
N ILE A 65 4.11 -17.01 -24.62
CA ILE A 65 3.79 -15.90 -23.72
C ILE A 65 5.08 -15.33 -23.11
N LYS A 66 6.01 -16.20 -22.67
CA LYS A 66 7.32 -15.80 -22.16
C LYS A 66 8.07 -14.91 -23.16
N GLN A 67 8.17 -15.35 -24.41
CA GLN A 67 8.86 -14.60 -25.47
C GLN A 67 8.14 -13.29 -25.83
N TRP A 68 6.81 -13.31 -25.92
CA TRP A 68 6.01 -12.12 -26.23
C TRP A 68 6.20 -11.03 -25.17
N ILE A 69 6.18 -11.42 -23.91
CA ILE A 69 6.32 -10.50 -22.77
C ILE A 69 7.74 -9.95 -22.67
N GLY A 70 8.75 -10.81 -22.81
CA GLY A 70 10.15 -10.39 -22.86
C GLY A 70 10.44 -9.38 -23.98
N GLY A 71 9.79 -9.56 -25.14
CA GLY A 71 9.90 -8.64 -26.27
C GLY A 71 9.16 -7.30 -26.11
N HIS A 72 8.35 -7.13 -25.07
CA HIS A 72 7.45 -5.98 -24.91
C HIS A 72 7.58 -5.29 -23.55
N LEU A 73 8.73 -4.66 -23.30
CA LEU A 73 8.99 -3.84 -22.10
C LEU A 73 7.94 -2.74 -21.85
N TRP A 74 7.31 -2.21 -22.90
CA TRP A 74 6.25 -1.20 -22.75
C TRP A 74 5.05 -1.70 -21.93
N LEU A 75 4.79 -3.02 -21.97
CA LEU A 75 3.71 -3.66 -21.24
C LEU A 75 3.92 -3.51 -19.72
N MET A 76 5.16 -3.59 -19.23
CA MET A 76 5.47 -3.37 -17.81
C MET A 76 5.10 -1.96 -17.36
N TYR A 77 5.46 -0.94 -18.15
CA TYR A 77 5.13 0.45 -17.81
C TYR A 77 3.62 0.66 -17.79
N PHE A 78 2.92 0.11 -18.79
CA PHE A 78 1.47 0.20 -18.87
C PHE A 78 0.81 -0.47 -17.67
N LEU A 79 1.19 -1.71 -17.36
CA LEU A 79 0.66 -2.45 -16.22
C LEU A 79 0.99 -1.78 -14.90
N GLY A 80 2.21 -1.25 -14.73
CA GLY A 80 2.58 -0.48 -13.54
C GLY A 80 1.71 0.76 -13.34
N LEU A 81 1.43 1.51 -14.41
CA LEU A 81 0.56 2.68 -14.38
C LEU A 81 -0.87 2.31 -14.01
N VAL A 82 -1.45 1.31 -14.68
CA VAL A 82 -2.82 0.87 -14.40
C VAL A 82 -2.92 0.29 -12.98
N ASN A 83 -1.91 -0.44 -12.54
CA ASN A 83 -1.87 -0.98 -11.18
C ASN A 83 -1.81 0.14 -10.14
N GLY A 84 -1.03 1.19 -10.38
CA GLY A 84 -1.00 2.37 -9.52
C GLY A 84 -2.33 3.12 -9.49
N TYR A 85 -3.07 3.15 -10.60
CA TYR A 85 -4.42 3.71 -10.63
C TYR A 85 -5.43 2.89 -9.80
N ASN A 86 -5.37 1.55 -9.89
CA ASN A 86 -6.20 0.65 -9.07
C ASN A 86 -5.96 0.87 -7.57
N VAL A 87 -4.70 1.03 -7.19
CA VAL A 87 -4.29 1.35 -5.82
C VAL A 87 -4.93 2.66 -5.35
N ILE A 88 -4.88 3.71 -6.16
CA ILE A 88 -5.51 5.00 -5.82
C ILE A 88 -7.02 4.85 -5.65
N ILE A 89 -7.70 4.06 -6.48
CA ILE A 89 -9.13 3.79 -6.34
C ILE A 89 -9.42 3.13 -5.00
N LEU A 90 -8.69 2.06 -4.66
CA LEU A 90 -8.87 1.34 -3.40
C LEU A 90 -8.62 2.22 -2.18
N LEU A 91 -7.66 3.14 -2.28
CA LEU A 91 -7.25 4.01 -1.16
C LEU A 91 -8.07 5.29 -1.01
N ARG A 92 -8.73 5.77 -2.08
CA ARG A 92 -9.36 7.10 -2.10
C ARG A 92 -10.86 7.09 -2.29
N VAL A 93 -11.45 5.96 -2.63
CA VAL A 93 -12.88 5.84 -2.86
C VAL A 93 -13.47 4.93 -1.80
N PRO A 94 -13.90 5.46 -0.63
CA PRO A 94 -14.45 4.67 0.47
C PRO A 94 -15.64 3.82 0.03
N THR A 95 -16.41 4.32 -0.95
CA THR A 95 -17.53 3.60 -1.54
C THR A 95 -17.08 2.32 -2.23
N ILE A 96 -15.98 2.35 -2.99
CA ILE A 96 -15.50 1.17 -3.72
C ILE A 96 -14.76 0.22 -2.77
N GLU A 97 -13.98 0.75 -1.84
CA GLU A 97 -13.23 -0.02 -0.84
C GLU A 97 -14.16 -0.85 0.07
N ARG A 98 -15.29 -0.26 0.49
CA ARG A 98 -16.20 -0.85 1.47
C ARG A 98 -17.39 -1.59 0.85
N PHE A 99 -17.70 -1.38 -0.43
CA PHE A 99 -18.77 -2.13 -1.11
C PHE A 99 -18.28 -3.44 -1.72
N PHE A 100 -18.80 -4.53 -1.18
CA PHE A 100 -18.79 -5.82 -1.84
C PHE A 100 -19.81 -5.82 -3.01
N PRO A 101 -19.48 -6.38 -4.20
CA PRO A 101 -18.27 -7.12 -4.55
C PRO A 101 -17.16 -6.29 -5.23
N PHE A 102 -17.37 -4.99 -5.45
CA PHE A 102 -16.46 -4.14 -6.22
C PHE A 102 -15.05 -4.09 -5.63
N ASN A 103 -14.94 -4.11 -4.31
CA ASN A 103 -13.66 -4.16 -3.61
C ASN A 103 -12.83 -5.40 -3.94
N ALA A 104 -13.44 -6.59 -3.92
CA ALA A 104 -12.79 -7.87 -4.22
C ALA A 104 -12.40 -7.99 -5.71
N ILE A 105 -13.23 -7.46 -6.62
CA ILE A 105 -12.91 -7.41 -8.06
C ILE A 105 -11.69 -6.52 -8.30
N THR A 106 -11.69 -5.31 -7.72
CA THR A 106 -10.57 -4.37 -7.86
C THR A 106 -9.28 -4.96 -7.26
N LEU A 107 -9.38 -5.63 -6.12
CA LEU A 107 -8.27 -6.35 -5.49
C LEU A 107 -7.72 -7.50 -6.36
N SER A 108 -8.60 -8.22 -7.04
CA SER A 108 -8.21 -9.32 -7.94
C SER A 108 -7.50 -8.80 -9.19
N ILE A 109 -7.96 -7.67 -9.75
CA ILE A 109 -7.29 -6.99 -10.87
C ILE A 109 -5.91 -6.49 -10.43
N PHE A 110 -5.82 -5.90 -9.24
CA PHE A 110 -4.54 -5.50 -8.64
C PHE A 110 -3.58 -6.68 -8.54
N ALA A 111 -4.02 -7.80 -7.96
CA ALA A 111 -3.20 -9.00 -7.83
C ALA A 111 -2.75 -9.55 -9.19
N LEU A 112 -3.65 -9.54 -10.20
CA LEU A 112 -3.34 -10.00 -11.55
C LEU A 112 -2.26 -9.14 -12.22
N PHE A 113 -2.39 -7.82 -12.20
CA PHE A 113 -1.37 -6.92 -12.80
C PHE A 113 -0.03 -7.02 -12.07
N HIS A 114 -0.05 -7.06 -10.75
CA HIS A 114 1.15 -7.19 -9.95
C HIS A 114 1.86 -8.53 -10.25
N SER A 115 1.09 -9.61 -10.41
CA SER A 115 1.62 -10.94 -10.76
C SER A 115 2.23 -10.99 -12.17
N ILE A 116 1.62 -10.32 -13.14
CA ILE A 116 2.18 -10.22 -14.50
C ILE A 116 3.52 -9.50 -14.49
N ILE A 117 3.62 -8.37 -13.77
CA ILE A 117 4.87 -7.60 -13.67
C ILE A 117 5.98 -8.47 -13.06
N VAL A 118 5.68 -9.18 -11.98
CA VAL A 118 6.64 -10.09 -11.31
C VAL A 118 7.02 -11.26 -12.23
N ALA A 119 6.06 -11.86 -12.92
CA ALA A 119 6.32 -12.94 -13.87
C ALA A 119 7.25 -12.46 -14.98
N GLN A 120 7.06 -11.26 -15.52
CA GLN A 120 7.96 -10.67 -16.51
C GLN A 120 9.37 -10.48 -15.95
N LEU A 121 9.50 -9.85 -14.78
CA LEU A 121 10.79 -9.61 -14.11
C LEU A 121 11.58 -10.89 -13.79
N THR A 122 10.87 -11.99 -13.53
CA THR A 122 11.50 -13.28 -13.19
C THR A 122 11.73 -14.18 -14.41
N SER A 123 10.96 -13.99 -15.49
CA SER A 123 10.98 -14.86 -16.68
C SER A 123 12.12 -14.61 -17.66
N GLU A 124 12.64 -13.38 -17.73
CA GLU A 124 13.65 -12.96 -18.71
C GLU A 124 15.02 -13.58 -18.52
N THR A 125 15.24 -14.18 -17.37
CA THR A 125 16.50 -14.84 -17.06
C THR A 125 16.24 -16.32 -16.98
N ASP A 126 16.83 -17.09 -17.90
CA ASP A 126 16.61 -18.54 -18.13
C ASP A 126 16.90 -19.48 -16.94
N ALA A 127 17.09 -18.94 -15.74
CA ALA A 127 17.28 -19.71 -14.54
C ALA A 127 15.93 -20.07 -13.93
N PHE A 128 15.46 -21.30 -14.18
CA PHE A 128 14.52 -22.01 -13.29
C PHE A 128 14.86 -21.76 -11.80
N THR A 129 16.15 -21.67 -11.50
CA THR A 129 16.72 -21.29 -10.20
C THR A 129 16.14 -19.98 -9.65
N LYS A 130 15.95 -18.92 -10.44
CA LYS A 130 15.44 -17.63 -9.95
C LYS A 130 13.97 -17.66 -9.62
N SER A 131 13.17 -18.29 -10.47
CA SER A 131 11.76 -18.57 -10.19
C SER A 131 11.63 -19.35 -8.88
N LEU A 132 12.44 -20.41 -8.72
CA LEU A 132 12.44 -21.21 -7.50
C LEU A 132 12.88 -20.40 -6.27
N SER A 133 13.93 -19.57 -6.39
CA SER A 133 14.37 -18.66 -5.33
C SER A 133 13.25 -17.70 -4.92
N PHE A 134 12.54 -17.10 -5.89
CA PHE A 134 11.42 -16.22 -5.61
C PHE A 134 10.35 -16.90 -4.76
N PHE A 135 9.92 -18.12 -5.13
CA PHE A 135 8.93 -18.86 -4.34
C PHE A 135 9.45 -19.27 -2.96
N PHE A 136 10.73 -19.63 -2.84
CA PHE A 136 11.33 -19.96 -1.55
C PHE A 136 11.34 -18.76 -0.60
N ILE A 137 11.68 -17.57 -1.11
CA ILE A 137 11.67 -16.33 -0.34
C ILE A 137 10.24 -15.90 -0.02
N LEU A 138 9.29 -16.14 -0.92
CA LEU A 138 7.86 -15.89 -0.70
C LEU A 138 7.30 -16.72 0.45
N ILE A 139 7.64 -18.01 0.50
CA ILE A 139 7.27 -18.89 1.60
C ILE A 139 7.92 -18.40 2.90
N THR A 140 9.20 -18.02 2.85
CA THR A 140 9.93 -17.52 4.04
C THR A 140 9.32 -16.21 4.57
N SER A 141 8.96 -15.27 3.69
CA SER A 141 8.27 -14.02 4.06
C SER A 141 6.91 -14.30 4.69
N THR A 142 6.15 -15.26 4.13
CA THR A 142 4.88 -15.71 4.71
C THR A 142 5.06 -16.32 6.10
N VAL A 143 6.14 -17.08 6.31
CA VAL A 143 6.50 -17.64 7.63
C VAL A 143 6.84 -16.52 8.62
N ILE A 144 7.61 -15.51 8.21
CA ILE A 144 7.93 -14.33 9.05
C ILE A 144 6.65 -13.59 9.45
N PHE A 145 5.71 -13.40 8.52
CA PHE A 145 4.41 -12.81 8.83
C PHE A 145 3.70 -13.60 9.94
N VAL A 146 3.59 -14.93 9.80
CA VAL A 146 2.96 -15.79 10.82
C VAL A 146 3.71 -15.73 12.15
N PHE A 147 5.04 -15.75 12.15
CA PHE A 147 5.82 -15.63 13.39
C PHE A 147 5.61 -14.27 14.07
N THR A 148 5.54 -13.19 13.31
CA THR A 148 5.31 -11.85 13.86
C THR A 148 3.96 -11.75 14.57
N THR A 149 2.94 -12.49 14.11
CA THR A 149 1.64 -12.55 14.81
C THR A 149 1.73 -13.17 16.21
N ARG A 150 2.83 -13.83 16.57
CA ARG A 150 3.03 -14.38 17.92
C ARG A 150 3.98 -13.52 18.75
N TYR A 151 4.50 -12.44 18.19
CA TYR A 151 5.48 -11.60 18.83
C TYR A 151 4.80 -10.64 19.81
N SER A 152 5.33 -10.56 21.04
CA SER A 152 4.69 -9.83 22.14
C SER A 152 5.06 -8.35 22.22
N HIS A 153 6.16 -7.94 21.60
CA HIS A 153 6.59 -6.53 21.63
C HIS A 153 5.90 -5.76 20.52
N ASP A 154 5.43 -4.56 20.84
CA ASP A 154 4.82 -3.66 19.88
C ASP A 154 5.91 -3.02 18.99
N ILE A 155 6.00 -3.45 17.74
CA ILE A 155 6.91 -2.91 16.72
C ILE A 155 6.32 -1.60 16.15
N THR A 156 5.01 -1.40 16.28
CA THR A 156 4.32 -0.23 15.70
C THR A 156 4.74 1.09 16.35
N ASP A 157 5.24 1.04 17.59
CA ASP A 157 5.80 2.21 18.31
C ASP A 157 6.99 2.86 17.58
N TYR A 158 7.76 2.06 16.82
CA TYR A 158 8.93 2.54 16.09
C TYR A 158 8.58 3.07 14.68
N PHE A 159 7.32 3.03 14.28
CA PHE A 159 6.87 3.35 12.92
C PHE A 159 7.33 4.74 12.46
N ASP A 160 7.10 5.76 13.29
CA ASP A 160 7.44 7.15 12.96
C ASP A 160 8.96 7.35 12.86
N GLN A 161 9.74 6.81 13.79
CA GLN A 161 11.20 6.91 13.78
C GLN A 161 11.79 6.20 12.57
N TYR A 162 11.30 5.01 12.28
CA TYR A 162 11.72 4.21 11.13
C TYR A 162 11.43 4.94 9.80
N PHE A 163 10.30 5.63 9.69
CA PHE A 163 9.96 6.42 8.51
C PHE A 163 11.01 7.49 8.19
N TYR A 164 11.40 8.30 9.17
CA TYR A 164 12.37 9.38 8.94
C TYR A 164 13.79 8.85 8.72
N VAL A 165 14.20 7.81 9.46
CA VAL A 165 15.59 7.33 9.46
C VAL A 165 15.88 6.40 8.29
N PHE A 166 14.93 5.55 7.89
CA PHE A 166 15.18 4.50 6.91
C PHE A 166 14.47 4.73 5.58
N THR A 167 13.19 5.08 5.62
CA THR A 167 12.36 5.15 4.40
C THR A 167 12.66 6.36 3.54
N ILE A 168 12.79 7.55 4.14
CA ILE A 168 13.11 8.75 3.36
C ILE A 168 14.44 8.55 2.59
N PRO A 169 15.55 8.11 3.23
CA PRO A 169 16.76 7.77 2.49
C PRO A 169 16.57 6.71 1.42
N LEU A 170 15.79 5.66 1.69
CA LEU A 170 15.52 4.59 0.72
C LEU A 170 14.76 5.09 -0.52
N VAL A 171 13.78 5.95 -0.35
CA VAL A 171 13.03 6.57 -1.47
C VAL A 171 13.89 7.55 -2.27
N LEU A 172 14.87 8.20 -1.64
CA LEU A 172 15.81 9.11 -2.30
C LEU A 172 16.99 8.40 -2.97
N MET A 173 17.31 7.17 -2.55
CA MET A 173 18.41 6.35 -3.07
C MET A 173 18.48 6.25 -4.61
N PRO A 174 17.37 6.08 -5.34
CA PRO A 174 17.35 6.02 -6.80
C PRO A 174 17.88 7.30 -7.47
N ALA A 175 17.65 8.47 -6.88
CA ALA A 175 18.24 9.72 -7.37
C ALA A 175 19.76 9.69 -7.24
N PHE A 176 20.29 9.11 -6.15
CA PHE A 176 21.72 8.86 -6.02
C PHE A 176 22.22 7.84 -7.04
N ILE A 177 21.49 6.75 -7.31
CA ILE A 177 21.86 5.79 -8.37
C ILE A 177 22.05 6.51 -9.71
N VAL A 178 21.12 7.41 -10.10
CA VAL A 178 21.23 8.18 -11.35
C VAL A 178 22.47 9.08 -11.36
N VAL A 179 22.74 9.79 -10.26
CA VAL A 179 23.93 10.68 -10.16
C VAL A 179 25.24 9.88 -10.25
N PHE A 180 25.30 8.70 -9.62
CA PHE A 180 26.49 7.85 -9.61
C PHE A 180 26.58 6.90 -10.81
N ALA A 181 25.52 6.76 -11.61
CA ALA A 181 25.55 6.02 -12.87
C ALA A 181 26.54 6.64 -13.86
N VAL A 182 26.71 7.96 -13.84
CA VAL A 182 27.74 8.67 -14.64
C VAL A 182 29.16 8.21 -14.29
N LYS A 183 29.37 7.64 -13.09
CA LYS A 183 30.65 7.14 -12.59
C LYS A 183 30.80 5.61 -12.69
N GLY A 184 29.83 4.90 -13.29
CA GLY A 184 29.88 3.45 -13.46
C GLY A 184 29.57 2.62 -12.20
N PHE A 185 28.95 3.22 -11.18
CA PHE A 185 28.58 2.53 -9.92
C PHE A 185 27.11 2.08 -9.89
N GLU A 186 26.38 2.13 -11.00
CA GLU A 186 24.93 1.90 -11.03
C GLU A 186 24.53 0.50 -10.57
N ILE A 187 25.27 -0.55 -10.95
CA ILE A 187 24.96 -1.93 -10.59
C ILE A 187 25.15 -2.14 -9.08
N MET A 188 26.29 -1.69 -8.54
CA MET A 188 26.59 -1.82 -7.11
C MET A 188 25.54 -1.09 -6.27
N LEU A 189 25.25 0.17 -6.59
CA LEU A 189 24.25 0.93 -5.86
C LEU A 189 22.86 0.32 -6.01
N THR A 190 22.50 -0.21 -7.18
CA THR A 190 21.21 -0.88 -7.32
C THR A 190 21.12 -2.15 -6.48
N LYS A 191 22.20 -2.93 -6.33
CA LYS A 191 22.21 -4.07 -5.40
C LYS A 191 22.06 -3.64 -3.94
N VAL A 192 22.72 -2.55 -3.55
CA VAL A 192 22.54 -1.94 -2.22
C VAL A 192 21.08 -1.52 -2.01
N PHE A 193 20.43 -0.94 -3.04
CA PHE A 193 19.01 -0.61 -3.01
C PHE A 193 18.16 -1.86 -2.77
N MET A 194 18.39 -2.93 -3.53
CA MET A 194 17.63 -4.18 -3.39
C MET A 194 17.77 -4.78 -1.99
N ALA A 195 18.97 -4.74 -1.39
CA ALA A 195 19.19 -5.19 -0.03
C ALA A 195 18.38 -4.37 0.98
N PHE A 196 18.44 -3.04 0.93
CA PHE A 196 17.67 -2.20 1.85
C PHE A 196 16.17 -2.28 1.60
N ALA A 197 15.73 -2.40 0.35
CA ALA A 197 14.32 -2.63 0.00
C ALA A 197 13.81 -3.96 0.57
N SER A 198 14.60 -5.03 0.53
CA SER A 198 14.20 -6.32 1.11
C SER A 198 13.98 -6.23 2.62
N ILE A 199 14.89 -5.56 3.33
CA ILE A 199 14.77 -5.30 4.77
C ILE A 199 13.54 -4.44 5.04
N HIS A 200 13.30 -3.45 4.17
CA HIS A 200 12.14 -2.56 4.26
C HIS A 200 10.82 -3.33 4.24
N PHE A 201 10.59 -4.09 3.19
CA PHE A 201 9.33 -4.82 3.01
C PHE A 201 9.15 -5.92 4.07
N LEU A 202 10.22 -6.54 4.55
CA LEU A 202 10.12 -7.49 5.67
C LEU A 202 9.76 -6.80 6.99
N PHE A 203 10.31 -5.62 7.26
CA PHE A 203 9.96 -4.84 8.45
C PHE A 203 8.51 -4.34 8.37
N PHE A 204 8.07 -3.87 7.20
CA PHE A 204 6.69 -3.46 6.96
C PHE A 204 5.70 -4.61 7.01
N LEU A 205 6.11 -5.81 6.58
CA LEU A 205 5.32 -7.03 6.77
C LEU A 205 5.10 -7.32 8.25
N SER A 206 6.12 -7.11 9.10
CA SER A 206 6.00 -7.27 10.55
C SER A 206 5.07 -6.23 11.18
N ILE A 207 5.18 -4.95 10.80
CA ILE A 207 4.23 -3.90 11.22
C ILE A 207 2.81 -4.25 10.77
N THR A 208 2.65 -4.67 9.52
CA THR A 208 1.36 -5.06 8.94
C THR A 208 0.74 -6.23 9.70
N ALA A 209 1.54 -7.21 10.10
CA ALA A 209 1.07 -8.33 10.93
C ALA A 209 0.47 -7.83 12.25
N GLN A 210 1.17 -6.94 12.97
CA GLN A 210 0.73 -6.45 14.28
C GLN A 210 -0.46 -5.49 14.20
N THR A 211 -0.49 -4.61 13.20
CA THR A 211 -1.60 -3.68 12.96
C THR A 211 -2.91 -4.40 12.61
N LEU A 212 -2.84 -5.58 11.99
CA LEU A 212 -4.00 -6.42 11.68
C LEU A 212 -4.52 -7.21 12.88
N GLN A 213 -3.66 -7.56 13.84
CA GLN A 213 -4.09 -8.22 15.07
C GLN A 213 -4.86 -7.30 16.00
N GLY A 214 -4.50 -6.01 15.99
CA GLY A 214 -5.07 -5.00 16.89
C GLY A 214 -4.48 -5.05 18.29
N GLY A 215 -4.85 -4.07 19.12
CA GLY A 215 -4.32 -3.93 20.48
C GLY A 215 -2.91 -3.33 20.58
N HIS A 216 -2.42 -2.73 19.49
CA HIS A 216 -1.13 -2.04 19.37
C HIS A 216 -1.33 -0.55 19.12
N SER A 217 -0.26 0.26 19.13
CA SER A 217 -0.35 1.73 18.95
C SER A 217 -1.00 2.14 17.62
N ILE A 218 -0.83 1.32 16.58
CA ILE A 218 -1.44 1.48 15.27
C ILE A 218 -2.35 0.27 15.00
N GLU A 219 -3.64 0.52 14.74
CA GLU A 219 -4.63 -0.53 14.49
C GLU A 219 -5.49 -0.22 13.26
N VAL A 220 -5.70 -1.24 12.42
CA VAL A 220 -6.53 -1.14 11.20
C VAL A 220 -8.01 -1.28 11.56
N ASP A 221 -8.86 -0.54 10.86
CA ASP A 221 -10.32 -0.66 11.01
C ASP A 221 -10.81 -2.03 10.50
N GLN A 222 -11.81 -2.61 11.17
CA GLN A 222 -12.36 -3.91 10.76
C GLN A 222 -13.02 -3.87 9.37
N GLN A 223 -13.37 -2.67 8.89
CA GLN A 223 -13.97 -2.48 7.56
C GLN A 223 -12.94 -2.48 6.44
N ASP A 224 -11.65 -2.27 6.74
CA ASP A 224 -10.59 -2.04 5.77
C ASP A 224 -9.83 -3.35 5.44
N TYR A 225 -10.54 -4.49 5.47
CA TYR A 225 -9.96 -5.83 5.27
C TYR A 225 -9.35 -6.03 3.87
N VAL A 226 -9.87 -5.33 2.86
CA VAL A 226 -9.34 -5.36 1.49
C VAL A 226 -7.97 -4.67 1.42
N LEU A 227 -7.83 -3.53 2.09
CA LEU A 227 -6.54 -2.83 2.16
C LEU A 227 -5.52 -3.63 2.95
N GLY A 228 -5.92 -4.25 4.07
CA GLY A 228 -5.06 -5.17 4.82
C GLY A 228 -4.53 -6.33 3.97
N SER A 229 -5.40 -6.92 3.14
CA SER A 229 -5.00 -8.00 2.22
C SER A 229 -4.04 -7.50 1.13
N MET A 230 -4.36 -6.35 0.52
CA MET A 230 -3.51 -5.70 -0.48
C MET A 230 -2.11 -5.42 0.06
N GLN A 231 -2.03 -4.94 1.30
CA GLN A 231 -0.78 -4.64 1.98
C GLN A 231 0.06 -5.89 2.15
N ILE A 232 -0.46 -6.94 2.82
CA ILE A 232 0.28 -8.20 3.04
C ILE A 232 0.79 -8.77 1.72
N PHE A 233 -0.06 -8.80 0.70
CA PHE A 233 0.32 -9.28 -0.62
C PHE A 233 1.48 -8.47 -1.22
N THR A 234 1.39 -7.15 -1.18
CA THR A 234 2.44 -6.26 -1.71
C THR A 234 3.76 -6.45 -0.99
N GLU A 235 3.73 -6.48 0.35
CA GLU A 235 4.93 -6.65 1.18
C GLU A 235 5.65 -7.97 0.88
N ILE A 236 4.92 -9.08 0.84
CA ILE A 236 5.49 -10.41 0.58
C ILE A 236 6.05 -10.52 -0.83
N ILE A 237 5.36 -9.95 -1.83
CA ILE A 237 5.84 -9.97 -3.22
C ILE A 237 7.11 -9.13 -3.35
N CYS A 238 7.10 -7.90 -2.81
CA CYS A 238 8.20 -6.96 -2.99
C CYS A 238 9.44 -7.38 -2.18
N SER A 239 9.28 -7.97 -0.99
CA SER A 239 10.39 -8.60 -0.27
C SER A 239 11.00 -9.75 -1.09
N SER A 240 10.16 -10.60 -1.69
CA SER A 240 10.62 -11.75 -2.47
C SER A 240 11.32 -11.34 -3.77
N LEU A 241 10.78 -10.34 -4.45
CA LEU A 241 11.35 -9.78 -5.67
C LEU A 241 12.69 -9.09 -5.42
N SER A 242 12.79 -8.28 -4.35
CA SER A 242 14.03 -7.56 -4.02
C SER A 242 15.18 -8.51 -3.66
N VAL A 243 14.93 -9.56 -2.87
CA VAL A 243 15.96 -10.58 -2.56
C VAL A 243 16.35 -11.39 -3.80
N THR A 244 15.37 -11.72 -4.66
CA THR A 244 15.64 -12.43 -5.92
C THR A 244 16.50 -11.56 -6.86
N ALA A 245 16.20 -10.27 -6.96
CA ALA A 245 16.99 -9.31 -7.74
C ALA A 245 18.39 -9.09 -7.16
N LEU A 246 18.56 -9.15 -5.83
CA LEU A 246 19.87 -9.09 -5.18
C LEU A 246 20.74 -10.32 -5.54
N SER A 247 20.11 -11.49 -5.60
CA SER A 247 20.75 -12.77 -5.92
C SER A 247 21.10 -12.91 -7.40
N ASP A 248 20.66 -11.97 -8.24
CA ASP A 248 20.93 -12.02 -9.66
C ASP A 248 22.37 -11.62 -10.01
N GLY A 249 23.06 -12.48 -10.76
CA GLY A 249 24.36 -12.23 -11.37
C GLY A 249 24.29 -11.60 -12.77
N SER A 250 23.10 -11.49 -13.37
CA SER A 250 22.89 -10.90 -14.69
C SER A 250 23.16 -9.41 -14.67
N THR A 251 23.69 -8.89 -15.79
CA THR A 251 24.13 -7.49 -15.96
C THR A 251 23.13 -6.63 -16.73
N SER A 252 21.89 -7.11 -16.98
CA SER A 252 20.93 -6.33 -17.76
C SER A 252 20.40 -5.13 -16.96
N SER A 253 21.02 -3.96 -17.20
CA SER A 253 20.75 -2.71 -16.49
C SER A 253 19.26 -2.32 -16.51
N GLU A 254 18.56 -2.60 -17.61
CA GLU A 254 17.16 -2.22 -17.80
C GLU A 254 16.25 -2.87 -16.74
N TYR A 255 16.37 -4.18 -16.49
CA TYR A 255 15.54 -4.90 -15.52
C TYR A 255 15.77 -4.45 -14.07
N TYR A 256 17.00 -4.10 -13.73
CA TYR A 256 17.31 -3.51 -12.43
C TYR A 256 16.63 -2.16 -12.26
N TRP A 257 16.62 -1.31 -13.29
CA TRP A 257 15.90 -0.04 -13.26
C TRP A 257 14.39 -0.24 -13.09
N PHE A 258 13.79 -1.19 -13.83
CA PHE A 258 12.38 -1.51 -13.69
C PHE A 258 12.02 -2.02 -12.30
N THR A 259 12.82 -2.97 -11.79
CA THR A 259 12.63 -3.52 -10.45
C THR A 259 12.73 -2.41 -9.41
N THR A 260 13.73 -1.53 -9.54
CA THR A 260 13.89 -0.37 -8.65
C THR A 260 12.67 0.55 -8.69
N ILE A 261 12.19 0.94 -9.87
CA ILE A 261 11.00 1.79 -10.03
C ILE A 261 9.76 1.12 -9.41
N PHE A 262 9.58 -0.17 -9.66
CA PHE A 262 8.47 -0.93 -9.13
C PHE A 262 8.49 -1.00 -7.60
N LEU A 263 9.66 -1.24 -6.99
CA LEU A 263 9.81 -1.27 -5.54
C LEU A 263 9.57 0.12 -4.93
N ILE A 264 10.08 1.21 -5.51
CA ILE A 264 9.85 2.58 -5.01
C ILE A 264 8.36 2.91 -4.97
N PHE A 265 7.64 2.54 -6.02
CA PHE A 265 6.20 2.76 -6.08
C PHE A 265 5.47 2.01 -4.95
N ASN A 266 5.86 0.77 -4.70
CA ASN A 266 5.25 -0.05 -3.64
C ASN A 266 5.70 0.33 -2.21
N ILE A 267 6.90 0.90 -2.02
CA ILE A 267 7.31 1.51 -0.74
C ILE A 267 6.29 2.58 -0.33
N GLN A 268 5.89 3.44 -1.26
CA GLN A 268 4.92 4.51 -0.96
C GLN A 268 3.54 3.96 -0.62
N LEU A 269 3.14 2.87 -1.27
CA LEU A 269 1.90 2.17 -1.00
C LEU A 269 1.86 1.63 0.44
N ALA A 270 2.97 1.03 0.88
CA ALA A 270 3.14 0.50 2.23
C ALA A 270 2.83 1.55 3.31
N TYR A 271 3.27 2.78 3.08
CA TYR A 271 3.03 3.90 3.97
C TYR A 271 1.66 4.52 3.87
N PHE A 272 1.08 4.59 2.66
CA PHE A 272 -0.21 5.26 2.48
C PHE A 272 -1.32 4.58 3.27
N PHE A 273 -1.27 3.25 3.38
CA PHE A 273 -2.22 2.48 4.17
C PHE A 273 -2.19 2.88 5.66
N ILE A 274 -0.98 3.09 6.21
CA ILE A 274 -0.80 3.38 7.64
C ILE A 274 -0.97 4.88 7.93
N LEU A 275 -0.49 5.75 7.04
CA LEU A 275 -0.51 7.22 7.17
C LEU A 275 -1.70 7.86 6.45
N ALA A 276 -2.87 7.23 6.41
CA ALA A 276 -4.09 7.77 5.76
C ALA A 276 -4.46 9.23 6.18
N SER A 277 -3.81 9.77 7.23
CA SER A 277 -3.87 11.17 7.70
C SER A 277 -3.01 12.19 6.93
N HIS A 278 -2.01 11.81 6.13
CA HIS A 278 -1.08 12.76 5.47
C HIS A 278 -0.95 12.60 3.93
N PRO A 279 -2.05 12.81 3.18
CA PRO A 279 -2.11 12.55 1.73
C PRO A 279 -1.20 13.46 0.88
N THR A 280 -0.80 14.62 1.39
CA THR A 280 0.03 15.58 0.65
C THR A 280 1.44 15.05 0.40
N LEU A 281 2.02 14.33 1.35
CA LEU A 281 3.39 13.84 1.22
C LEU A 281 3.48 12.75 0.15
N THR A 282 2.54 11.79 0.16
CA THR A 282 2.51 10.71 -0.83
C THR A 282 2.25 11.23 -2.25
N ILE A 283 1.35 12.21 -2.41
CA ILE A 283 1.12 12.83 -3.73
C ILE A 283 2.40 13.52 -4.24
N ILE A 284 3.15 14.18 -3.36
CA ILE A 284 4.42 14.82 -3.72
C ILE A 284 5.47 13.77 -4.10
N ILE A 285 5.58 12.67 -3.37
CA ILE A 285 6.56 11.61 -3.66
C ILE A 285 6.19 10.89 -4.97
N ILE A 286 4.93 10.52 -5.17
CA ILE A 286 4.43 9.96 -6.45
C ILE A 286 4.73 10.94 -7.59
N TRP A 287 4.45 12.23 -7.41
CA TRP A 287 4.72 13.27 -8.40
C TRP A 287 6.22 13.43 -8.70
N CYS A 288 7.09 13.34 -7.69
CA CYS A 288 8.54 13.36 -7.87
C CYS A 288 9.03 12.12 -8.64
N CYS A 289 8.54 10.91 -8.33
CA CYS A 289 8.87 9.69 -9.08
C CYS A 289 8.42 9.79 -10.54
N PHE A 290 7.24 10.36 -10.80
CA PHE A 290 6.74 10.58 -12.16
C PHE A 290 7.52 11.66 -12.93
N ASN A 291 8.05 12.69 -12.27
CA ASN A 291 8.90 13.69 -12.95
C ASN A 291 10.32 13.17 -13.19
N ALA A 292 10.86 12.31 -12.31
CA ALA A 292 12.14 11.65 -12.54
C ALA A 292 12.12 10.77 -13.82
N PHE A 293 10.94 10.22 -14.15
CA PHE A 293 10.71 9.49 -15.40
C PHE A 293 10.89 10.35 -16.66
N GLU A 294 10.61 11.66 -16.60
CA GLU A 294 10.75 12.58 -17.75
C GLU A 294 12.23 12.83 -18.11
N PHE A 295 13.16 12.58 -17.19
CA PHE A 295 14.58 12.91 -17.37
C PHE A 295 15.36 11.89 -18.23
N ASN A 296 14.90 10.64 -18.33
CA ASN A 296 15.58 9.59 -19.11
C ASN A 296 15.12 9.52 -20.59
N SER A 297 14.19 10.37 -21.00
CA SER A 297 13.61 10.40 -22.35
C SER A 297 14.46 11.18 -23.38
N ASN A 298 15.56 11.81 -22.95
CA ASN A 298 16.33 12.74 -23.80
C ASN A 298 17.55 12.10 -24.50
N ASP A 299 17.80 10.81 -24.32
CA ASP A 299 18.83 10.12 -25.07
C ASP A 299 18.31 9.77 -26.48
N LYS A 300 18.95 10.37 -27.50
CA LYS A 300 18.45 10.41 -28.88
C LYS A 300 18.71 9.12 -29.68
N ASN A 301 19.30 8.09 -29.08
CA ASN A 301 19.99 7.05 -29.85
C ASN A 301 19.36 5.66 -29.93
N THR A 302 18.12 5.46 -29.49
CA THR A 302 17.45 4.15 -29.69
C THR A 302 15.94 4.35 -29.91
N LYS A 303 15.24 3.29 -30.40
CA LYS A 303 13.81 3.15 -30.76
C LYS A 303 12.74 3.77 -29.80
N TRP A 304 13.15 4.45 -28.73
CA TRP A 304 12.34 5.06 -27.68
C TRP A 304 11.56 6.32 -28.08
N VAL A 305 11.87 6.96 -29.20
CA VAL A 305 11.27 8.26 -29.59
C VAL A 305 9.76 8.15 -29.90
N GLU A 306 9.28 7.00 -30.38
CA GLU A 306 7.84 6.78 -30.67
C GLU A 306 7.05 6.48 -29.38
N THR A 307 7.61 5.66 -28.48
CA THR A 307 6.99 5.26 -27.21
C THR A 307 6.95 6.41 -26.20
N THR A 308 8.00 7.25 -26.16
CA THR A 308 8.06 8.45 -25.32
C THR A 308 7.05 9.53 -25.74
N LYS A 309 6.74 9.66 -27.04
CA LYS A 309 5.67 10.55 -27.52
C LYS A 309 4.29 10.14 -27.00
N ASN A 310 3.96 8.85 -27.06
CA ASN A 310 2.70 8.33 -26.54
C ASN A 310 2.62 8.45 -25.00
N MET A 311 3.75 8.25 -24.32
CA MET A 311 3.85 8.41 -22.87
C MET A 311 3.79 9.88 -22.42
N ALA A 312 4.31 10.82 -23.22
CA ALA A 312 4.19 12.26 -22.98
C ALA A 312 2.73 12.75 -23.09
N VAL A 313 1.93 12.16 -23.98
CA VAL A 313 0.48 12.42 -24.06
C VAL A 313 -0.23 11.88 -22.81
N ALA A 314 0.09 10.65 -22.37
CA ALA A 314 -0.44 10.08 -21.13
C ALA A 314 -0.05 10.91 -19.89
N LEU A 315 1.20 11.36 -19.81
CA LEU A 315 1.72 12.25 -18.76
C LEU A 315 1.01 13.60 -18.72
N LYS A 316 0.67 14.19 -19.88
CA LYS A 316 -0.12 15.42 -19.96
C LYS A 316 -1.54 15.22 -19.40
N ILE A 317 -2.17 14.08 -19.72
CA ILE A 317 -3.50 13.74 -19.22
C ILE A 317 -3.45 13.55 -17.69
N ILE A 318 -2.45 12.83 -17.18
CA ILE A 318 -2.28 12.57 -15.74
C ILE A 318 -1.94 13.86 -14.97
N LYS A 319 -1.02 14.71 -15.47
CA LYS A 319 -0.73 16.03 -14.86
C LYS A 319 -2.00 16.88 -14.77
N LYS A 320 -2.87 16.82 -15.78
CA LYS A 320 -4.17 17.52 -15.78
C LYS A 320 -5.12 16.95 -14.71
N SER A 321 -5.22 15.62 -14.60
CA SER A 321 -6.02 14.94 -13.58
C SER A 321 -5.52 15.23 -12.15
N ILE A 322 -4.21 15.17 -11.89
CA ILE A 322 -3.61 15.49 -10.58
C ILE A 322 -3.84 16.96 -10.22
N LYS A 323 -3.72 17.89 -11.17
CA LYS A 323 -3.98 19.32 -10.94
C LYS A 323 -5.45 19.60 -10.60
N ILE A 324 -6.38 18.83 -11.16
CA ILE A 324 -7.80 18.87 -10.81
C ILE A 324 -8.00 18.34 -9.38
N ILE A 325 -7.41 17.20 -9.05
CA ILE A 325 -7.48 16.59 -7.71
C ILE A 325 -6.90 17.55 -6.64
N ILE A 326 -5.75 18.16 -6.89
CA ILE A 326 -5.12 19.14 -5.97
C ILE A 326 -6.00 20.38 -5.79
N LYS A 327 -6.66 20.86 -6.85
CA LYS A 327 -7.60 21.99 -6.75
C LYS A 327 -8.88 21.64 -5.97
N MET A 328 -9.23 20.36 -5.90
CA MET A 328 -10.38 19.86 -5.13
C MET A 328 -10.07 19.66 -3.63
N VAL A 329 -8.80 19.76 -3.20
CA VAL A 329 -8.42 19.73 -1.78
C VAL A 329 -8.71 21.11 -1.13
N PRO A 330 -9.55 21.20 -0.08
CA PRO A 330 -9.91 22.48 0.53
C PRO A 330 -8.71 23.20 1.16
N LYS A 331 -8.57 24.51 0.91
CA LYS A 331 -7.43 25.34 1.36
C LYS A 331 -7.34 25.62 2.87
N ASN A 332 -8.29 25.15 3.69
CA ASN A 332 -8.45 25.60 5.08
C ASN A 332 -7.65 24.81 6.14
N THR A 333 -6.75 23.90 5.75
CA THR A 333 -5.97 23.08 6.70
C THR A 333 -4.86 23.83 7.44
N LYS A 334 -4.63 25.12 7.16
CA LYS A 334 -3.52 25.90 7.76
C LYS A 334 -3.76 26.44 9.18
N LYS A 335 -5.00 26.40 9.72
CA LYS A 335 -5.33 27.07 10.99
C LYS A 335 -5.36 26.18 12.24
N ILE A 336 -5.17 24.85 12.09
CA ILE A 336 -5.33 23.87 13.19
C ILE A 336 -3.97 23.39 13.74
N ILE A 337 -2.84 23.89 13.22
CA ILE A 337 -1.49 23.40 13.55
C ILE A 337 -0.97 23.89 14.92
N LYS A 338 -1.75 24.66 15.69
CA LYS A 338 -1.26 25.31 16.93
C LYS A 338 -1.83 24.83 18.27
N SER A 339 -2.83 23.94 18.34
CA SER A 339 -3.40 23.55 19.65
C SER A 339 -3.33 22.08 20.05
N ASP A 340 -3.13 21.13 19.13
CA ASP A 340 -3.51 19.74 19.45
C ASP A 340 -2.31 18.76 19.44
N GLN A 341 -1.30 19.06 20.26
CA GLN A 341 -0.48 17.99 20.85
C GLN A 341 -1.14 17.58 22.15
N VAL A 342 -1.33 16.26 22.34
CA VAL A 342 -1.90 15.54 23.50
C VAL A 342 -3.31 14.97 23.26
N GLN A 343 -3.36 13.77 22.65
CA GLN A 343 -4.29 12.62 22.89
C GLN A 343 -4.54 11.80 21.60
N GLY A 344 -3.81 10.69 21.44
CA GLY A 344 -3.71 9.92 20.20
C GLY A 344 -4.95 9.14 19.74
N ASN A 345 -5.91 8.81 20.61
CA ASN A 345 -7.01 7.91 20.21
C ASN A 345 -8.36 8.61 19.97
N ALA A 346 -8.60 9.79 20.57
CA ALA A 346 -9.80 10.59 20.30
C ALA A 346 -9.67 11.40 18.99
N LEU A 347 -8.43 11.72 18.59
CA LEU A 347 -8.13 12.57 17.44
C LEU A 347 -8.48 11.90 16.11
N VAL A 348 -8.22 10.60 15.97
CA VAL A 348 -8.57 9.83 14.76
C VAL A 348 -10.09 9.73 14.60
N HIS A 349 -10.82 9.55 15.69
CA HIS A 349 -12.28 9.45 15.66
C HIS A 349 -12.95 10.82 15.40
N HIS A 350 -12.38 11.91 15.92
CA HIS A 350 -12.83 13.27 15.65
C HIS A 350 -12.49 13.72 14.22
N HIS A 351 -11.31 13.36 13.71
CA HIS A 351 -10.95 13.62 12.31
C HIS A 351 -11.81 12.82 11.33
N ARG A 352 -12.16 11.56 11.63
CA ARG A 352 -13.12 10.78 10.83
C ARG A 352 -14.52 11.40 10.82
N LYS A 353 -15.05 11.84 11.98
CA LYS A 353 -16.34 12.56 12.03
C LYS A 353 -16.31 13.88 11.26
N GLN A 354 -15.19 14.59 11.25
CA GLN A 354 -15.02 15.79 10.43
C GLN A 354 -14.92 15.47 8.94
N GLN A 355 -14.27 14.36 8.55
CA GLN A 355 -14.24 13.90 7.16
C GLN A 355 -15.63 13.50 6.66
N ASP A 356 -16.42 12.79 7.48
CA ASP A 356 -17.81 12.44 7.16
C ASP A 356 -18.69 13.69 7.03
N TYR A 357 -18.50 14.69 7.91
CA TYR A 357 -19.22 15.96 7.81
C TYR A 357 -18.86 16.74 6.53
N ILE A 358 -17.57 16.82 6.18
CA ILE A 358 -17.11 17.49 4.97
C ILE A 358 -17.63 16.76 3.73
N TYR A 359 -17.61 15.42 3.73
CA TYR A 359 -18.12 14.60 2.64
C TYR A 359 -19.62 14.80 2.42
N ASN A 360 -20.42 14.75 3.49
CA ASN A 360 -21.87 14.98 3.42
C ASN A 360 -22.22 16.40 2.96
N LYS A 361 -21.44 17.40 3.38
CA LYS A 361 -21.59 18.78 2.90
C LYS A 361 -21.25 18.90 1.41
N LEU A 362 -20.22 18.18 0.94
CA LEU A 362 -19.81 18.16 -0.47
C LEU A 362 -20.87 17.52 -1.37
N ILE A 363 -21.46 16.39 -0.95
CA ILE A 363 -22.57 15.74 -1.66
C ILE A 363 -23.77 16.68 -1.75
N HIS A 364 -24.10 17.38 -0.66
CA HIS A 364 -25.22 18.32 -0.67
C HIS A 364 -24.99 19.50 -1.63
N GLU A 365 -23.79 20.07 -1.70
CA GLU A 365 -23.47 21.15 -2.65
C GLU A 365 -23.47 20.66 -4.11
N ILE A 366 -23.00 19.44 -4.37
CA ILE A 366 -23.05 18.83 -5.71
C ILE A 366 -24.50 18.60 -6.14
N GLU A 367 -25.38 18.12 -5.25
CA GLU A 367 -26.81 17.96 -5.56
C GLU A 367 -27.50 19.29 -5.86
N ILE A 368 -27.20 20.34 -5.10
CA ILE A 368 -27.76 21.68 -5.33
C ILE A 368 -27.29 22.22 -6.68
N THR A 369 -25.99 22.12 -6.97
CA THR A 369 -25.40 22.64 -8.22
C THR A 369 -25.91 21.86 -9.43
N THR A 370 -26.12 20.54 -9.29
CA THR A 370 -26.66 19.69 -10.34
C THR A 370 -28.15 20.00 -10.59
N LYS A 371 -28.96 20.20 -9.55
CA LYS A 371 -30.37 20.62 -9.68
C LYS A 371 -30.50 22.01 -10.30
N ALA A 372 -29.65 22.96 -9.91
CA ALA A 372 -29.63 24.30 -10.49
C ALA A 372 -29.30 24.27 -12.00
N LYS A 373 -28.34 23.42 -12.39
CA LYS A 373 -27.93 23.29 -13.80
C LYS A 373 -28.96 22.58 -14.66
N ILE A 374 -29.66 21.57 -14.12
CA ILE A 374 -30.77 20.88 -14.80
C ILE A 374 -31.96 21.84 -15.02
N ASN A 375 -32.24 22.72 -14.06
CA ASN A 375 -33.31 23.71 -14.20
C ASN A 375 -32.95 24.81 -15.20
N SER A 376 -31.68 25.23 -15.30
CA SER A 376 -31.23 26.21 -16.30
C SER A 376 -31.17 25.69 -17.75
N THR A 377 -31.35 24.39 -17.96
CA THR A 377 -31.41 23.75 -19.29
C THR A 377 -32.83 23.40 -19.73
N LYS A 378 -33.83 23.72 -18.90
CA LYS A 378 -35.26 23.54 -19.21
C LYS A 378 -35.98 24.84 -19.60
N ASP A 379 -35.31 25.98 -19.42
CA ASP A 379 -35.63 27.27 -20.02
C ASP A 379 -34.69 27.51 -21.21
#